data_AF-A0A0L6ULI0-F1
#
_entry.id   AF-A0A0L6ULI0-F1
#
_cell.length_a   1.000
_cell.length_b   1.000
_cell.length_c   1.000
_cell.angle_alpha   90.00
_cell.angle_beta   90.00
_cell.angle_gamma   90.00
#
_symmetry.space_group_name_H-M   'P 1'
#
loop_
_entity.id
_entity.type
_entity.pdbx_description
1 polymer ?
#
loop_
_entity_poly.entity_id
_entity_poly.type
_entity_poly.pdbx_seq_one_letter_code
_entity_poly.pdbx_strand_id
1 'polypeptide(L)'
;MLARFFQIGKGTVELYTNCCLLAIIAIQGQFLSWPNAEAGQELSDEYEAEGLKGCVGVIDGSLIIVQNHPELDGTDYYTQKGLYGISTFLVCDNNKEIQYVSTGWPGCSHDQQLMANCGLNQSPSDFFSSGQYLLADSAFSITATTVPAFKRAKNKDLTKEQHEFNRHLSGGLRLQLSNKKDLNRINAWIIVRNLI
;
A
#
# COMPACT_ATOMS: atom_id res chain seq x y z
N MET A 1 -10.11 -28.08 3.79
CA MET A 1 -9.06 -28.32 4.81
C MET A 1 -9.52 -27.88 6.19
N LEU A 2 -9.92 -26.62 6.39
CA LEU A 2 -10.43 -26.09 7.68
C LEU A 2 -11.60 -26.87 8.31
N ALA A 3 -12.65 -27.17 7.54
CA ALA A 3 -13.81 -27.92 8.04
C ALA A 3 -13.43 -29.29 8.62
N ARG A 4 -12.46 -29.96 7.98
CA ARG A 4 -11.93 -31.26 8.44
C ARG A 4 -11.03 -31.11 9.67
N PHE A 5 -10.18 -30.08 9.68
CA PHE A 5 -9.27 -29.80 10.80
C PHE A 5 -10.04 -29.49 12.08
N PHE A 6 -11.03 -28.60 12.01
CA PHE A 6 -11.85 -28.18 13.14
C PHE A 6 -13.08 -29.09 13.39
N GLN A 7 -13.29 -30.12 12.56
CA GLN A 7 -14.44 -31.04 12.64
C GLN A 7 -15.82 -30.34 12.62
N ILE A 8 -15.97 -29.31 11.78
CA ILE A 8 -17.20 -28.53 11.63
C ILE A 8 -17.73 -28.61 10.19
N GLY A 9 -19.01 -28.27 10.00
CA GLY A 9 -19.63 -28.19 8.68
C GLY A 9 -18.97 -27.11 7.80
N LYS A 10 -18.92 -27.34 6.47
CA LYS A 10 -18.35 -26.35 5.52
C LYS A 10 -19.07 -24.99 5.63
N GLY A 11 -20.39 -24.99 5.74
CA GLY A 11 -21.18 -23.76 5.93
C GLY A 11 -20.85 -23.03 7.23
N THR A 12 -20.45 -23.74 8.29
CA THR A 12 -20.01 -23.14 9.55
C THR A 12 -18.67 -22.41 9.39
N VAL A 13 -17.73 -22.98 8.61
CA VAL A 13 -16.46 -22.30 8.28
C VAL A 13 -16.73 -20.99 7.54
N GLU A 14 -17.63 -21.02 6.56
CA GLU A 14 -18.03 -19.83 5.79
C GLU A 14 -18.69 -18.78 6.68
N LEU A 15 -19.65 -19.20 7.52
CA LEU A 15 -20.31 -18.32 8.48
C LEU A 15 -19.30 -17.63 9.42
N TYR A 16 -18.40 -18.38 10.05
CA TYR A 16 -17.39 -17.80 10.94
C TYR A 16 -16.41 -16.90 10.20
N THR A 17 -16.02 -17.27 8.98
CA THR A 17 -15.18 -16.41 8.14
C THR A 17 -15.87 -15.07 7.88
N ASN A 18 -17.15 -15.11 7.48
CA ASN A 18 -17.94 -13.90 7.21
C ASN A 18 -18.14 -13.06 8.47
N CYS A 19 -18.44 -13.68 9.62
CA CYS A 19 -18.54 -12.96 10.89
C CYS A 19 -17.23 -12.25 11.27
N CYS A 20 -16.09 -12.93 11.13
CA CYS A 20 -14.78 -12.33 11.39
C CYS A 20 -14.47 -11.19 10.42
N LEU A 21 -14.74 -11.36 9.13
CA LEU A 21 -14.55 -10.30 8.12
C LEU A 21 -15.40 -9.07 8.43
N LEU A 22 -16.69 -9.26 8.74
CA LEU A 22 -17.59 -8.17 9.11
C LEU A 22 -17.13 -7.46 10.38
N ALA A 23 -16.65 -8.20 11.38
CA ALA A 23 -16.10 -7.61 12.60
C ALA A 23 -14.85 -6.77 12.33
N ILE A 24 -13.93 -7.26 11.48
CA ILE A 24 -12.73 -6.51 11.06
C ILE A 24 -13.13 -5.23 10.32
N ILE A 25 -14.06 -5.32 9.37
CA ILE A 25 -14.57 -4.15 8.62
C ILE A 25 -15.21 -3.14 9.59
N ALA A 26 -15.97 -3.62 10.58
CA ALA A 26 -16.64 -2.76 11.55
C ALA A 26 -15.66 -1.95 12.43
N ILE A 27 -14.46 -2.48 12.70
CA ILE A 27 -13.44 -1.77 13.49
C ILE A 27 -12.40 -1.05 12.62
N GLN A 28 -12.40 -1.27 11.30
CA GLN A 28 -11.39 -0.72 10.38
C GLN A 28 -11.23 0.79 10.50
N GLY A 29 -12.33 1.54 10.60
CA GLY A 29 -12.30 3.01 10.68
C GLY A 29 -11.61 3.56 11.93
N GLN A 30 -11.32 2.74 12.95
CA GLN A 30 -10.54 3.13 14.12
C GLN A 30 -9.03 3.10 13.87
N PHE A 31 -8.59 2.36 12.85
CA PHE A 31 -7.17 2.14 12.54
C PHE A 31 -6.78 2.70 11.18
N LEU A 32 -7.74 2.88 10.26
CA LEU A 32 -7.51 3.39 8.92
C LEU A 32 -8.32 4.67 8.73
N SER A 33 -7.68 5.79 9.01
CA SER A 33 -8.22 7.12 8.77
C SER A 33 -7.14 8.02 8.21
N TRP A 34 -7.50 8.81 7.20
CA TRP A 34 -6.62 9.87 6.74
C TRP A 34 -6.45 10.94 7.84
N PRO A 35 -5.24 11.48 8.06
CA PRO A 35 -5.00 12.49 9.06
C PRO A 35 -5.87 13.73 8.80
N ASN A 36 -6.36 14.31 9.89
CA ASN A 36 -6.98 15.63 9.82
C ASN A 36 -5.92 16.72 9.56
N ALA A 37 -6.34 17.96 9.38
CA ALA A 37 -5.42 19.06 9.04
C ALA A 37 -4.32 19.30 10.09
N GLU A 38 -4.62 19.09 11.38
CA GLU A 38 -3.66 19.25 12.48
C GLU A 38 -2.63 18.11 12.48
N ALA A 39 -3.09 16.86 12.48
CA ALA A 39 -2.23 15.68 12.39
C ALA A 39 -1.39 15.67 11.10
N GLY A 40 -1.97 16.12 9.98
CA GLY A 40 -1.25 16.27 8.72
C GLY A 40 -0.16 17.32 8.77
N GLN A 41 -0.35 18.40 9.55
CA GLN A 41 0.70 19.40 9.78
C GLN A 41 1.80 18.85 10.68
N GLU A 42 1.46 18.12 11.74
CA GLU A 42 2.43 17.44 12.60
C GLU A 42 3.31 16.48 11.79
N LEU A 43 2.70 15.66 10.93
CA LEU A 43 3.44 14.79 10.00
C LEU A 43 4.36 15.60 9.08
N SER A 44 3.87 16.70 8.50
CA SER A 44 4.71 17.58 7.67
C SER A 44 5.91 18.14 8.43
N ASP A 45 5.75 18.49 9.69
CA ASP A 45 6.83 19.03 10.53
C ASP A 45 7.85 17.94 10.89
N GLU A 46 7.40 16.72 11.14
CA GLU A 46 8.29 15.55 11.33
C GLU A 46 9.13 15.28 10.07
N TYR A 47 8.51 15.25 8.89
CA TYR A 47 9.23 15.09 7.64
C TYR A 47 10.13 16.28 7.30
N GLU A 48 9.77 17.50 7.71
CA GLU A 48 10.62 18.69 7.54
C GLU A 48 11.94 18.56 8.32
N ALA A 49 11.93 17.90 9.49
CA ALA A 49 13.15 17.59 10.24
C ALA A 49 14.11 16.66 9.46
N GLU A 50 13.60 15.85 8.54
CA GLU A 50 14.39 15.02 7.62
C GLU A 50 14.75 15.73 6.31
N GLY A 51 14.29 16.98 6.12
CA GLY A 51 14.54 17.78 4.91
C GLY A 51 13.45 17.65 3.85
N LEU A 52 12.31 17.06 4.18
CA LEU A 52 11.18 16.78 3.29
C LEU A 52 9.96 17.61 3.67
N LYS A 53 10.13 18.94 3.64
CA LYS A 53 9.07 19.91 3.93
C LYS A 53 7.81 19.62 3.12
N GLY A 54 6.65 19.54 3.78
CA GLY A 54 5.34 19.31 3.14
C GLY A 54 5.04 17.84 2.84
N CYS A 55 5.95 16.90 3.12
CA CYS A 55 5.62 15.48 2.98
C CYS A 55 4.68 15.05 4.12
N VAL A 56 3.62 14.30 3.81
CA VAL A 56 2.67 13.78 4.81
C VAL A 56 2.61 12.26 4.85
N GLY A 57 3.43 11.60 4.04
CA GLY A 57 3.50 10.15 4.01
C GLY A 57 4.21 9.60 2.79
N VAL A 58 4.38 8.29 2.79
CA VAL A 58 5.00 7.52 1.73
C VAL A 58 3.98 6.57 1.14
N ILE A 59 3.86 6.55 -0.18
CA ILE A 59 3.01 5.64 -0.95
C ILE A 59 3.86 4.53 -1.59
N ASP A 60 3.40 3.28 -1.45
CA ASP A 60 4.02 2.14 -2.11
C ASP A 60 3.00 1.13 -2.62
N GLY A 61 3.31 0.53 -3.76
CA GLY A 61 2.54 -0.52 -4.40
C GLY A 61 2.84 -1.88 -3.76
N SER A 62 1.80 -2.68 -3.59
CA SER A 62 1.87 -4.03 -3.03
C SER A 62 0.92 -4.97 -3.78
N LEU A 63 1.29 -6.24 -3.82
CA LEU A 63 0.48 -7.28 -4.45
C LEU A 63 0.02 -8.25 -3.36
N ILE A 64 -1.29 -8.26 -3.10
CA ILE A 64 -1.90 -9.24 -2.19
C ILE A 64 -2.06 -10.54 -2.96
N ILE A 65 -1.28 -11.56 -2.60
CA ILE A 65 -1.34 -12.86 -3.27
C ILE A 65 -2.58 -13.62 -2.82
N VAL A 66 -3.36 -14.10 -3.78
CA VAL A 66 -4.49 -14.99 -3.54
C VAL A 66 -4.14 -16.39 -4.05
N GLN A 67 -4.48 -17.41 -3.27
CA GLN A 67 -4.10 -18.79 -3.60
C GLN A 67 -4.92 -19.37 -4.74
N ASN A 68 -6.21 -19.03 -4.78
CA ASN A 68 -7.15 -19.60 -5.72
C ASN A 68 -7.36 -18.66 -6.90
N HIS A 69 -7.49 -19.25 -8.09
CA HIS A 69 -7.98 -18.55 -9.28
C HIS A 69 -9.37 -17.97 -8.99
N PRO A 70 -9.57 -16.64 -9.14
CA PRO A 70 -10.89 -16.03 -8.97
C PRO A 70 -11.92 -16.65 -9.91
N GLU A 71 -13.15 -16.87 -9.44
CA GLU A 71 -14.20 -17.48 -10.27
C GLU A 71 -14.59 -16.61 -11.48
N LEU A 72 -14.47 -15.28 -11.32
CA LEU A 72 -14.74 -14.28 -12.34
C LEU A 72 -13.43 -13.60 -12.76
N ASP A 73 -13.24 -13.42 -14.07
CA ASP A 73 -12.12 -12.69 -14.68
C ASP A 73 -10.72 -13.09 -14.18
N GLY A 74 -10.53 -14.35 -13.78
CA GLY A 74 -9.31 -14.79 -13.10
C GLY A 74 -8.01 -14.59 -13.90
N THR A 75 -8.09 -14.42 -15.21
CA THR A 75 -6.93 -14.08 -16.06
C THR A 75 -6.38 -12.69 -15.74
N ASP A 76 -7.22 -11.72 -15.40
CA ASP A 76 -6.79 -10.35 -15.09
C ASP A 76 -6.08 -10.27 -13.74
N TYR A 77 -6.40 -11.20 -12.84
CA TYR A 77 -5.73 -11.34 -11.55
C TYR A 77 -4.42 -12.11 -11.65
N TYR A 78 -4.16 -12.77 -12.78
CA TYR A 78 -2.92 -13.50 -13.00
C TYR A 78 -1.78 -12.53 -13.35
N THR A 79 -0.78 -12.49 -12.48
CA THR A 79 0.33 -11.55 -12.59
C THR A 79 1.45 -12.09 -13.46
N GLN A 80 2.32 -11.19 -13.92
CA GLN A 80 3.55 -11.56 -14.64
C GLN A 80 4.52 -12.42 -13.80
N LYS A 81 4.30 -12.48 -12.48
CA LYS A 81 5.05 -13.33 -11.54
C LYS A 81 4.51 -14.77 -11.47
N GLY A 82 3.50 -15.11 -12.26
CA GLY A 82 2.89 -16.44 -12.28
C GLY A 82 1.99 -16.74 -11.07
N LEU A 83 1.50 -15.69 -10.40
CA LEU A 83 0.66 -15.79 -9.20
C LEU A 83 -0.64 -15.01 -9.42
N TYR A 84 -1.73 -15.45 -8.81
CA TYR A 84 -2.94 -14.64 -8.71
C TYR A 84 -2.78 -13.61 -7.60
N GLY A 85 -3.18 -12.37 -7.86
CA GLY A 85 -3.12 -11.33 -6.83
C GLY A 85 -4.03 -10.15 -7.09
N ILE A 86 -4.20 -9.36 -6.05
CA ILE A 86 -4.94 -8.10 -6.06
C ILE A 86 -3.93 -6.98 -5.91
N SER A 87 -3.87 -6.10 -6.89
CA SER A 87 -3.02 -4.92 -6.85
C SER A 87 -3.59 -3.94 -5.82
N THR A 88 -2.72 -3.44 -4.96
CA THR A 88 -3.06 -2.56 -3.83
C THR A 88 -1.94 -1.55 -3.68
N PHE A 89 -2.25 -0.32 -3.30
CA PHE A 89 -1.23 0.54 -2.71
C PHE A 89 -1.70 1.01 -1.34
N LEU A 90 -0.73 1.39 -0.54
CA LEU A 90 -0.95 1.92 0.80
C LEU A 90 -0.14 3.19 0.97
N VAL A 91 -0.66 4.08 1.81
CA VAL A 91 0.06 5.26 2.30
C VAL A 91 0.36 5.05 3.77
N CYS A 92 1.59 5.28 4.16
CA CYS A 92 2.05 5.18 5.53
C CYS A 92 2.72 6.47 5.99
N ASP A 93 2.66 6.72 7.30
CA ASP A 93 3.42 7.78 7.96
C ASP A 93 4.86 7.32 8.32
N ASN A 94 5.57 8.18 9.06
CA ASN A 94 6.91 7.88 9.59
C ASN A 94 6.93 6.73 10.62
N ASN A 95 5.83 6.53 11.33
CA ASN A 95 5.66 5.45 12.30
C ASN A 95 5.28 4.11 11.63
N LYS A 96 5.13 4.10 10.29
CA LYS A 96 4.68 2.97 9.46
C LYS A 96 3.23 2.57 9.73
N GLU A 97 2.45 3.48 10.29
CA GLU A 97 1.01 3.32 10.43
C GLU A 97 0.35 3.57 9.08
N ILE A 98 -0.62 2.73 8.74
CA ILE A 98 -1.30 2.82 7.45
C ILE A 98 -2.38 3.89 7.56
N GLN A 99 -2.24 4.96 6.77
CA GLN A 99 -3.17 6.09 6.74
C GLN A 99 -4.23 5.92 5.63
N TYR A 100 -3.88 5.23 4.56
CA TYR A 100 -4.75 5.01 3.41
C TYR A 100 -4.44 3.70 2.71
N VAL A 101 -5.48 3.06 2.18
CA VAL A 101 -5.37 1.87 1.34
C VAL A 101 -6.30 2.02 0.14
N SER A 102 -5.76 1.76 -1.06
CA SER A 102 -6.55 1.54 -2.27
C SER A 102 -6.28 0.13 -2.77
N THR A 103 -7.32 -0.71 -2.78
CA THR A 103 -7.26 -2.14 -3.12
C THR A 103 -8.39 -2.53 -4.08
N GLY A 104 -8.45 -3.80 -4.47
CA GLY A 104 -9.51 -4.35 -5.31
C GLY A 104 -9.23 -4.32 -6.82
N TRP A 105 -8.00 -3.98 -7.21
CA TRP A 105 -7.60 -3.96 -8.61
C TRP A 105 -7.03 -5.31 -9.05
N PRO A 106 -7.22 -5.71 -10.31
CA PRO A 106 -6.58 -6.90 -10.85
C PRO A 106 -5.06 -6.89 -10.64
N GLY A 107 -4.45 -8.04 -10.36
CA GLY A 107 -3.02 -8.14 -10.06
C GLY A 107 -2.10 -7.73 -11.22
N CYS A 108 -2.63 -7.68 -12.44
CA CYS A 108 -1.92 -7.14 -13.61
C CYS A 108 -1.94 -5.61 -13.69
N SER A 109 -2.78 -4.93 -12.89
CA SER A 109 -2.92 -3.48 -12.91
C SER A 109 -1.66 -2.79 -12.42
N HIS A 110 -1.23 -1.78 -13.17
CA HIS A 110 -0.06 -0.96 -12.84
C HIS A 110 -0.39 0.03 -11.72
N ASP A 111 0.55 0.32 -10.83
CA ASP A 111 0.36 1.25 -9.69
C ASP A 111 -0.20 2.61 -10.13
N GLN A 112 0.22 3.09 -11.30
CA GLN A 112 -0.30 4.32 -11.92
C GLN A 112 -1.81 4.27 -12.21
N GLN A 113 -2.37 3.13 -12.60
CA GLN A 113 -3.82 2.99 -12.80
C GLN A 113 -4.56 3.10 -11.47
N LEU A 114 -4.05 2.47 -10.43
CA LEU A 114 -4.63 2.57 -9.09
C LEU A 114 -4.59 4.01 -8.61
N MET A 115 -3.42 4.67 -8.73
CA MET A 115 -3.24 6.06 -8.34
C MET A 115 -4.20 6.98 -9.08
N ALA A 116 -4.38 6.80 -10.40
CA ALA A 116 -5.28 7.62 -11.19
C ALA A 116 -6.75 7.53 -10.72
N ASN A 117 -7.15 6.38 -10.17
CA ASN A 117 -8.54 6.08 -9.80
C ASN A 117 -8.80 6.14 -8.28
N CYS A 118 -7.81 6.50 -7.48
CA CYS A 118 -7.98 6.61 -6.03
C CYS A 118 -8.48 8.00 -5.60
N GLY A 119 -9.05 8.08 -4.39
CA GLY A 119 -9.54 9.33 -3.82
C GLY A 119 -8.45 10.41 -3.68
N LEU A 120 -7.20 10.00 -3.40
CA LEU A 120 -6.06 10.93 -3.28
C LEU A 120 -5.80 11.72 -4.57
N ASN A 121 -6.13 11.17 -5.73
CA ASN A 121 -5.94 11.83 -7.02
C ASN A 121 -7.25 12.39 -7.61
N GLN A 122 -8.40 11.79 -7.29
CA GLN A 122 -9.71 12.27 -7.77
C GLN A 122 -10.17 13.51 -7.01
N SER A 123 -9.91 13.57 -5.70
CA SER A 123 -10.33 14.67 -4.82
C SER A 123 -9.19 15.11 -3.89
N PRO A 124 -8.05 15.59 -4.40
CA PRO A 124 -6.88 15.90 -3.57
C PRO A 124 -7.15 16.95 -2.48
N SER A 125 -8.12 17.86 -2.67
CA SER A 125 -8.51 18.85 -1.67
C SER A 125 -9.07 18.26 -0.38
N ASP A 126 -9.58 17.03 -0.43
CA ASP A 126 -10.18 16.35 0.73
C ASP A 126 -9.11 15.69 1.60
N PHE A 127 -7.90 15.54 1.07
CA PHE A 127 -6.78 14.83 1.70
C PHE A 127 -5.58 15.75 1.99
N PHE A 128 -5.29 16.71 1.12
CA PHE A 128 -4.08 17.52 1.21
C PHE A 128 -4.38 18.98 1.51
N SER A 129 -3.71 19.51 2.54
CA SER A 129 -3.58 20.95 2.73
C SER A 129 -2.57 21.55 1.74
N SER A 130 -2.59 22.88 1.58
CA SER A 130 -1.72 23.57 0.63
C SER A 130 -0.24 23.26 0.87
N GLY A 131 0.44 22.74 -0.16
CA GLY A 131 1.86 22.39 -0.12
C GLY A 131 2.16 20.97 0.39
N GLN A 132 1.13 20.21 0.76
CA GLN A 132 1.30 18.81 1.18
C GLN A 132 1.39 17.84 -0.01
N TYR A 133 2.22 16.81 0.13
CA TYR A 133 2.40 15.77 -0.88
C TYR A 133 2.81 14.42 -0.28
N LEU A 134 2.73 13.37 -1.10
CA LEU A 134 3.24 12.03 -0.80
C LEU A 134 4.53 11.74 -1.55
N LEU A 135 5.42 11.00 -0.89
CA LEU A 135 6.61 10.44 -1.54
C LEU A 135 6.33 9.06 -2.09
N ALA A 136 6.76 8.80 -3.32
CA ALA A 136 6.44 7.55 -4.03
C ALA A 136 7.68 6.87 -4.60
N ASP A 137 7.57 5.57 -4.92
CA ASP A 137 8.56 4.92 -5.79
C ASP A 137 8.52 5.56 -7.19
N SER A 138 9.65 5.46 -7.90
CA SER A 138 9.88 5.81 -9.30
C SER A 138 8.91 5.19 -10.32
N ALA A 139 8.08 4.23 -9.90
CA ALA A 139 6.99 3.67 -10.71
C ALA A 139 5.76 4.60 -10.80
N PHE A 140 5.60 5.51 -9.84
CA PHE A 140 4.51 6.49 -9.81
C PHE A 140 4.83 7.69 -10.69
N SER A 141 3.77 8.36 -11.16
CA SER A 141 3.88 9.61 -11.90
C SER A 141 3.94 10.80 -10.95
N ILE A 142 4.66 11.85 -11.36
CA ILE A 142 4.67 13.12 -10.65
C ILE A 142 3.31 13.81 -10.78
N THR A 143 2.78 14.31 -9.67
CA THR A 143 1.54 15.10 -9.62
C THR A 143 1.74 16.27 -8.64
N ALA A 144 0.73 17.12 -8.48
CA ALA A 144 0.76 18.19 -7.48
C ALA A 144 0.86 17.67 -6.03
N THR A 145 0.43 16.43 -5.78
CA THR A 145 0.36 15.80 -4.46
C THR A 145 1.22 14.54 -4.36
N THR A 146 2.06 14.25 -5.37
CA THR A 146 2.92 13.05 -5.37
C THR A 146 4.27 13.33 -6.02
N VAL A 147 5.32 13.05 -5.26
CA VAL A 147 6.72 13.24 -5.64
C VAL A 147 7.41 11.88 -5.69
N PRO A 148 7.63 11.30 -6.88
CA PRO A 148 8.28 10.01 -7.02
C PRO A 148 9.81 10.11 -6.93
N ALA A 149 10.46 9.01 -6.54
CA ALA A 149 11.91 8.85 -6.67
C ALA A 149 12.37 9.02 -8.13
N PHE A 150 13.58 9.52 -8.34
CA PHE A 150 14.10 9.73 -9.69
C PHE A 150 14.37 8.40 -10.40
N LYS A 151 13.79 8.25 -11.59
CA LYS A 151 14.03 7.09 -12.47
C LYS A 151 15.23 7.36 -13.38
N ARG A 152 16.10 6.36 -13.54
CA ARG A 152 17.18 6.42 -14.54
C ARG A 152 16.58 6.38 -15.96
N ALA A 153 16.85 7.39 -16.76
CA ALA A 153 16.44 7.41 -18.17
C ALA A 153 17.35 6.48 -19.00
N LYS A 154 16.83 5.97 -20.13
CA LYS A 154 17.69 5.23 -21.08
C LYS A 154 18.83 6.14 -21.54
N ASN A 155 20.07 5.69 -21.36
CA ASN A 155 21.31 6.38 -21.72
C ASN A 155 21.62 7.66 -20.95
N LYS A 156 21.01 7.90 -19.78
CA LYS A 156 21.36 9.03 -18.92
C LYS A 156 21.49 8.56 -17.47
N ASP A 157 22.64 8.84 -16.88
CA ASP A 157 22.84 8.61 -15.45
C ASP A 157 22.12 9.67 -14.63
N LEU A 158 21.75 9.28 -13.41
CA LEU A 158 21.22 10.22 -12.44
C LEU A 158 22.34 11.17 -12.03
N THR A 159 22.00 12.44 -11.78
CA THR A 159 22.96 13.37 -11.20
C THR A 159 23.33 12.95 -9.78
N LYS A 160 24.40 13.52 -9.23
CA LYS A 160 24.80 13.23 -7.83
C LYS A 160 23.68 13.58 -6.86
N GLU A 161 22.99 14.69 -7.09
CA GLU A 161 21.89 15.18 -6.28
C GLU A 161 20.68 14.23 -6.37
N GLN A 162 20.36 13.72 -7.56
CA GLN A 162 19.29 12.72 -7.74
C GLN A 162 19.65 11.39 -7.06
N HIS A 163 20.92 11.00 -7.10
CA HIS A 163 21.40 9.83 -6.37
C HIS A 163 21.35 10.02 -4.86
N GLU A 164 21.68 11.20 -4.35
CA GLU A 164 21.59 11.54 -2.93
C GLU A 164 20.15 11.59 -2.46
N PHE A 165 19.24 12.19 -3.23
CA PHE A 165 17.80 12.17 -2.96
C PHE A 165 17.26 10.75 -2.92
N ASN A 166 17.54 9.93 -3.93
CA ASN A 166 17.11 8.53 -3.95
C ASN A 166 17.72 7.71 -2.80
N ARG A 167 18.96 8.03 -2.39
CA ARG A 167 19.63 7.40 -1.23
C ARG A 167 18.97 7.81 0.07
N HIS A 168 18.63 9.08 0.24
CA HIS A 168 17.91 9.60 1.40
C HIS A 168 16.53 8.96 1.52
N LEU A 169 15.79 8.90 0.40
CA LEU A 169 14.55 8.12 0.30
C LEU A 169 14.76 6.66 0.66
N SER A 170 15.76 5.97 0.08
CA SER A 170 15.97 4.53 0.30
C SER A 170 16.54 4.17 1.68
N GLY A 171 17.20 5.12 2.36
CA GLY A 171 17.91 4.88 3.62
C GLY A 171 17.15 5.30 4.87
N GLY A 172 16.23 6.27 4.78
CA GLY A 172 15.43 6.79 5.90
C GLY A 172 13.92 6.56 5.76
N LEU A 173 13.38 6.77 4.56
CA LEU A 173 11.92 6.87 4.34
C LEU A 173 11.27 5.70 3.61
N ARG A 174 12.03 4.95 2.82
CA ARG A 174 11.49 3.84 2.02
C ARG A 174 11.06 2.79 3.00
N LEU A 175 9.76 2.81 3.27
CA LEU A 175 8.99 1.89 4.07
C LEU A 175 9.80 0.63 4.35
N GLN A 176 10.21 0.48 5.61
CA GLN A 176 10.61 -0.82 6.13
C GLN A 176 9.46 -1.85 6.05
N LEU A 177 8.34 -1.58 5.34
CA LEU A 177 7.49 -2.62 4.78
C LEU A 177 8.28 -3.56 3.86
N SER A 178 9.32 -3.05 3.19
CA SER A 178 10.29 -3.85 2.42
C SER A 178 11.29 -4.65 3.27
N ASN A 179 11.22 -4.58 4.61
CA ASN A 179 11.76 -5.68 5.37
C ASN A 179 10.86 -6.87 5.05
N LYS A 180 11.36 -7.81 4.23
CA LYS A 180 10.65 -9.06 3.91
C LYS A 180 10.01 -9.69 5.13
N LYS A 181 10.54 -9.47 6.35
CA LYS A 181 9.95 -9.90 7.61
C LYS A 181 8.59 -9.25 7.96
N ASP A 182 8.37 -7.96 7.74
CA ASP A 182 7.12 -7.27 8.14
C ASP A 182 6.00 -7.45 7.10
N LEU A 183 6.34 -7.42 5.81
CA LEU A 183 5.45 -7.94 4.76
C LEU A 183 5.22 -9.46 4.92
N ASN A 184 6.20 -10.24 5.40
CA ASN A 184 5.96 -11.63 5.81
C ASN A 184 5.12 -11.74 7.09
N ARG A 185 4.89 -10.69 7.89
CA ARG A 185 3.96 -10.74 9.03
C ARG A 185 2.54 -10.47 8.56
N ILE A 186 2.32 -9.50 7.68
CA ILE A 186 1.01 -9.28 7.03
C ILE A 186 0.68 -10.46 6.09
N ASN A 187 1.66 -10.91 5.29
CA ASN A 187 1.53 -12.14 4.53
C ASN A 187 1.48 -13.37 5.43
N ALA A 188 2.10 -13.44 6.62
CA ALA A 188 1.91 -14.57 7.53
C ALA A 188 0.48 -14.65 8.03
N TRP A 189 -0.21 -13.53 8.28
CA TRP A 189 -1.65 -13.61 8.59
C TRP A 189 -2.50 -14.19 7.44
N ILE A 190 -2.06 -14.03 6.19
CA ILE A 190 -2.72 -14.59 4.99
C ILE A 190 -2.16 -15.99 4.60
N ILE A 191 -0.90 -16.32 4.96
CA ILE A 191 -0.14 -17.52 4.58
C ILE A 191 -0.06 -18.56 5.72
N VAL A 192 -0.44 -18.23 6.97
CA VAL A 192 -0.57 -19.21 8.08
C VAL A 192 -1.62 -20.31 7.77
N ARG A 193 -2.32 -20.22 6.63
CA ARG A 193 -3.11 -21.33 6.05
C ARG A 193 -2.31 -22.48 5.43
N ASN A 194 -0.98 -22.55 5.55
CA ASN A 194 -0.19 -23.67 5.01
C ASN A 194 0.63 -24.48 6.02
N LEU A 195 0.44 -24.27 7.32
CA LEU A 195 0.84 -25.24 8.35
C LEU A 195 -0.24 -25.27 9.43
N ILE A 196 -1.40 -25.86 9.09
CA ILE A 196 -2.42 -26.48 9.96
C ILE A 196 -3.60 -26.95 9.09
#